data_AF-A0A662MXN7-F1
#
_entry.id   AF-A0A662MXN7-F1
#
_cell.length_a   1.000
_cell.length_b   1.000
_cell.length_c   1.000
_cell.angle_alpha   90.00
_cell.angle_beta   90.00
_cell.angle_gamma   90.00
#
_symmetry.space_group_name_H-M   'P 1'
#
loop_
_entity.id
_entity.type
_entity.pdbx_description
1 polymer ?
#
loop_
_entity_poly.entity_id
_entity_poly.type
_entity_poly.pdbx_seq_one_letter_code
_entity_poly.pdbx_strand_id
1 'polypeptide(L)' 'MKHLKVLESLEGEEGLTVEGIAEKTNLKVLEVRKVLMRLSEQGKVESFEREGKIYWKIKEVSEEEKKLEKEFYGSTSF' A
#
# COMPACT_ATOMS: atom_id res chain seq x y z
N MET A 1 3.73 -10.58 -11.18
CA MET A 1 4.48 -10.44 -9.90
C MET A 1 3.47 -10.31 -8.76
N LYS A 2 3.69 -10.95 -7.60
CA LYS A 2 2.66 -11.04 -6.54
C LYS A 2 2.26 -9.69 -5.93
N HIS A 3 3.20 -8.75 -5.84
CA HIS A 3 2.94 -7.41 -5.28
C HIS A 3 2.04 -6.54 -6.17
N LEU A 4 2.16 -6.65 -7.50
CA LEU A 4 1.30 -5.94 -8.45
C LEU A 4 -0.16 -6.34 -8.27
N LYS A 5 -0.43 -7.64 -8.17
CA LYS A 5 -1.79 -8.15 -7.91
C LYS A 5 -2.40 -7.60 -6.62
N VAL A 6 -1.59 -7.47 -5.56
CA VAL A 6 -2.06 -6.91 -4.29
C VAL A 6 -2.36 -5.41 -4.43
N LEU A 7 -1.53 -4.64 -5.15
CA LEU A 7 -1.81 -3.23 -5.42
C LEU A 7 -3.07 -3.06 -6.29
N GLU A 8 -3.17 -3.79 -7.40
CA GLU A 8 -4.35 -3.80 -8.27
C GLU A 8 -5.63 -4.15 -7.50
N SER A 9 -5.56 -5.05 -6.52
CA SER A 9 -6.73 -5.39 -5.69
C SER A 9 -7.19 -4.27 -4.75
N LEU A 10 -6.31 -3.31 -4.46
CA LEU A 10 -6.55 -2.15 -3.59
C LEU A 10 -6.87 -0.87 -4.39
N GLU A 11 -6.65 -0.85 -5.70
CA GLU A 11 -6.95 0.30 -6.55
C GLU A 11 -8.46 0.58 -6.56
N GLY A 12 -8.84 1.82 -6.27
CA GLY A 12 -10.25 2.25 -6.26
C GLY A 12 -11.06 1.77 -5.05
N GLU A 13 -10.45 1.07 -4.10
CA GLU A 13 -11.10 0.59 -2.88
C GLU A 13 -10.80 1.54 -1.70
N GLU A 14 -11.80 1.82 -0.85
CA GLU A 14 -11.59 2.58 0.39
C GLU A 14 -10.68 1.83 1.38
N GLY A 15 -10.63 0.50 1.26
CA GLY A 15 -9.70 -0.36 1.96
C GLY A 15 -10.23 -1.80 2.04
N LEU A 16 -9.31 -2.77 2.05
CA LEU A 16 -9.64 -4.20 2.14
C LEU A 16 -8.91 -4.86 3.31
N THR A 17 -9.55 -5.89 3.89
CA THR A 17 -8.86 -6.77 4.83
C THR A 17 -7.89 -7.69 4.10
N VAL A 18 -6.97 -8.30 4.86
CA VAL A 18 -6.03 -9.29 4.31
C VAL A 18 -6.77 -10.45 3.67
N GLU A 19 -7.88 -10.88 4.27
CA GLU A 19 -8.74 -11.95 3.78
C GLU A 19 -9.40 -11.56 2.45
N GLY A 20 -9.97 -10.35 2.35
CA GLY A 20 -10.57 -9.87 1.10
C GLY A 20 -9.56 -9.73 -0.04
N ILE A 21 -8.34 -9.30 0.26
CA ILE A 21 -7.24 -9.23 -0.71
C ILE A 21 -6.83 -10.65 -1.15
N ALA A 22 -6.74 -11.59 -0.21
CA ALA A 22 -6.41 -12.99 -0.50
C ALA A 22 -7.44 -13.63 -1.44
N GLU A 23 -8.73 -13.38 -1.22
CA GLU A 23 -9.83 -13.84 -2.08
C GLU A 23 -9.72 -13.25 -3.49
N LYS A 24 -9.55 -11.93 -3.61
CA LYS A 24 -9.43 -11.25 -4.93
C LYS A 24 -8.20 -11.69 -5.72
N THR A 25 -7.08 -11.91 -5.04
CA THR A 25 -5.79 -12.21 -5.70
C THR A 25 -5.50 -13.70 -5.85
N ASN A 26 -6.33 -14.56 -5.23
CA ASN A 26 -6.12 -15.99 -5.07
C ASN A 26 -4.73 -16.32 -4.48
N LEU A 27 -4.27 -15.48 -3.53
CA LEU A 27 -3.04 -15.67 -2.78
C LEU A 27 -3.35 -16.16 -1.37
N LYS A 28 -2.40 -16.83 -0.72
CA LYS A 28 -2.57 -17.19 0.69
C LYS A 28 -2.50 -15.95 1.58
N VAL A 29 -3.31 -15.91 2.64
CA VAL A 29 -3.33 -14.83 3.65
C VAL A 29 -1.93 -14.45 4.13
N LEU A 30 -1.07 -15.43 4.42
CA LEU A 30 0.30 -15.18 4.88
C LEU A 30 1.17 -14.51 3.79
N GLU A 31 0.95 -14.85 2.52
CA GLU A 31 1.66 -14.22 1.41
C GLU A 31 1.21 -12.77 1.24
N VAL A 32 -0.11 -12.53 1.33
CA VAL A 32 -0.69 -11.19 1.29
C VAL A 32 -0.13 -10.32 2.43
N ARG A 33 -0.12 -10.82 3.67
CA ARG A 33 0.48 -10.09 4.81
C ARG A 33 1.93 -9.69 4.55
N LYS A 34 2.77 -10.63 4.09
CA LYS A 34 4.18 -10.36 3.78
C LYS A 34 4.34 -9.30 2.69
N VAL A 35 3.47 -9.31 1.68
CA VAL A 35 3.49 -8.32 0.60
C VAL A 35 3.06 -6.95 1.12
N LEU A 36 1.96 -6.87 1.87
CA LEU A 36 1.45 -5.62 2.43
C LEU A 36 2.46 -4.96 3.38
N MET A 37 3.10 -5.74 4.27
CA MET A 37 4.15 -5.21 5.15
C MET A 37 5.29 -4.57 4.36
N ARG A 38 5.82 -5.25 3.33
CA ARG A 38 6.88 -4.69 2.48
C ARG A 38 6.44 -3.45 1.71
N LEU A 39 5.20 -3.42 1.22
CA LEU A 39 4.66 -2.25 0.53
C LEU A 39 4.46 -1.07 1.50
N SER A 40 4.12 -1.36 2.75
CA SER A 40 3.96 -0.34 3.79
C SER A 40 5.29 0.25 4.23
N GLU A 41 6.33 -0.59 4.37
CA GLU A 41 7.72 -0.13 4.57
C GLU A 41 8.20 0.78 3.43
N GLN A 42 7.69 0.58 2.22
CA GLN A 42 7.95 1.45 1.05
C GLN A 42 7.04 2.68 0.97
N GLY A 43 6.13 2.88 1.94
CA GLY A 43 5.18 3.97 1.95
C GLY A 43 4.08 3.89 0.87
N LYS A 44 3.90 2.74 0.22
CA LYS A 44 2.92 2.58 -0.89
C LYS A 44 1.52 2.27 -0.41
N VAL A 45 1.40 1.63 0.76
CA VAL A 45 0.13 1.26 1.38
C VAL A 45 0.16 1.60 2.86
N GLU A 46 -1.00 1.86 3.41
CA GLU A 46 -1.18 2.06 4.84
C GLU A 46 -2.32 1.20 5.37
N SER A 47 -2.26 0.91 6.67
CA SER A 47 -3.30 0.17 7.38
C SER A 47 -4.07 1.08 8.33
N PHE A 48 -5.37 0.87 8.45
CA PHE A 48 -6.22 1.55 9.42
C PHE A 48 -7.18 0.55 10.07
N GLU A 49 -7.66 0.89 11.26
CA GLU A 49 -8.66 0.09 11.96
C GLU A 49 -10.06 0.65 11.71
N ARG A 50 -11.00 -0.22 11.35
CA ARG A 50 -12.44 0.09 11.25
C ARG A 50 -13.19 -1.08 11.88
N GLU A 51 -14.05 -0.81 12.85
CA GLU A 51 -14.88 -1.82 13.54
C GLU A 51 -14.06 -3.00 14.13
N GLY A 52 -12.87 -2.72 14.69
CA GLY A 52 -12.00 -3.75 15.26
C GLY A 52 -11.29 -4.65 14.24
N LYS A 53 -11.34 -4.30 12.95
CA LYS A 53 -10.65 -5.00 11.86
C LYS A 53 -9.64 -4.09 11.18
N ILE A 54 -8.53 -4.68 10.75
CA ILE A 54 -7.49 -3.98 10.02
C ILE A 54 -7.80 -4.01 8.53
N TYR A 55 -7.89 -2.83 7.94
CA TYR A 55 -8.03 -2.59 6.51
C TYR A 55 -6.75 -1.99 5.96
N TRP A 56 -6.50 -2.26 4.69
CA TRP A 56 -5.35 -1.78 3.94
C TRP A 56 -5.82 -1.00 2.73
N LYS A 57 -5.15 0.11 2.42
CA LYS A 57 -5.40 0.90 1.21
C LYS A 57 -4.09 1.45 0.65
N ILE A 58 -4.13 1.90 -0.59
CA ILE A 58 -3.00 2.63 -1.19
C ILE A 58 -2.83 3.95 -0.44
N LYS A 59 -1.58 4.27 -0.08
CA LYS A 59 -1.27 5.56 0.54
C LYS A 59 -1.31 6.62 -0.54
N GLU A 60 -2.22 7.57 -0.44
CA GLU A 60 -2.23 8.73 -1.33
C GLU A 60 -1.07 9.63 -0.96
N VAL A 61 -0.11 9.78 -1.87
CA VAL A 61 0.95 10.78 -1.74
C VAL A 61 0.37 12.11 -2.22
N SER A 62 0.24 13.07 -1.32
CA SER A 62 -0.25 14.41 -1.69
C SER A 62 0.72 15.09 -2.66
N GLU A 63 0.22 16.01 -3.48
CA GLU A 63 1.07 16.78 -4.39
C GLU A 63 2.14 17.59 -3.64
N GLU A 64 1.84 18.05 -2.42
CA GLU A 64 2.81 18.69 -1.53
C GLU A 64 3.95 17.75 -1.13
N GLU A 65 3.65 16.50 -0.78
CA GLU A 65 4.65 15.50 -0.37
C GLU A 65 5.55 15.12 -1.57
N LYS A 66 4.98 15.03 -2.78
CA LYS A 66 5.76 14.86 -4.03
C LYS A 66 6.67 16.04 -4.33
N LYS A 67 6.23 17.26 -4.03
CA LYS A 67 7.02 18.48 -4.28
C LYS A 67 8.20 18.58 -3.30
N LEU A 68 7.98 18.25 -2.03
CA LEU A 68 9.01 18.18 -1.00
C LEU A 68 10.09 17.14 -1.33
N GLU A 69 9.73 15.95 -1.81
CA GLU A 69 10.72 14.95 -2.27
C GLU A 69 11.59 15.47 -3.42
N LYS A 70 10.99 16.15 -4.41
CA LYS A 70 11.75 16.75 -5.52
C LYS A 70 12.69 17.86 -5.06
N GLU A 71 12.27 18.70 -4.12
CA GLU A 71 13.12 19.77 -3.59
C GLU A 71 14.28 19.23 -2.75
N PHE A 72 14.06 18.18 -1.95
CA PHE A 72 15.11 17.56 -1.14
C PHE A 72 16.15 16.82 -1.99
N TYR A 73 15.72 15.93 -2.89
CA TYR A 73 16.65 15.11 -3.68
C TYR A 73 17.18 15.80 -4.94
N GLY A 74 16.50 16.84 -5.44
CA GLY A 74 16.99 17.68 -6.54
C GLY A 74 18.18 18.58 -6.15
N SER A 75 18.38 18.81 -4.85
CA SER A 75 19.48 19.63 -4.32
C SER A 75 20.81 18.86 -4.12
N THR A 76 20.78 17.54 -4.14
CA THR A 76 21.94 16.65 -3.91
C THR A 76 22.64 16.15 -5.17
N SER A 77 22.33 16.72 -6.34
CA SER A 77 23.17 16.51 -7.54
C SER A 77 24.38 17.45 -7.47
N PHE A 78 25.45 17.00 -6.82
CA PHE A 78 26.80 17.56 -6.96
C PHE A 78 27.51 16.96 -8.17
#